data_AF-A0A497N3X0-F1
#
_entry.id   AF-A0A497N3X0-F1
#
_cell.length_a   1.000
_cell.length_b   1.000
_cell.length_c   1.000
_cell.angle_alpha   90.00
_cell.angle_beta   90.00
_cell.angle_gamma   90.00
#
_symmetry.space_group_name_H-M   'P 1'
#
loop_
_entity.id
_entity.type
_entity.pdbx_description
1 polymer ?
#
loop_
_entity_poly.entity_id
_entity_poly.type
_entity_poly.pdbx_seq_one_letter_code
_entity_poly.pdbx_strand_id
1 'polypeptide(L)'
;MDDDLASLFLKYLSNGGDLLIYDVKFRIDAVRVRSESYDDILDGFGEPADLISLRFITPTYLAVLGADYHYMFPEPVKVFMNLIRLWNSFSDGRKFTDGEVGEYMGWLSRNVGVLKYRLETTIAYMREKKATGFVGWVVYELGAEDEWNRITQALAKFAEYS
;
A
#
# COMPACT_ATOMS: atom_id res chain seq x y z
N MET A 1 8.35 7.58 3.67
CA MET A 1 9.29 6.68 4.36
C MET A 1 10.47 7.54 4.74
N ASP A 2 11.17 7.23 5.83
CA ASP A 2 12.25 8.09 6.33
C ASP A 2 13.54 7.94 5.49
N ASP A 3 13.98 9.04 4.87
CA ASP A 3 15.17 9.11 4.00
C ASP A 3 16.49 8.85 4.74
N ASP A 4 16.56 9.20 6.02
CA ASP A 4 17.75 8.94 6.83
C ASP A 4 17.89 7.44 7.08
N LEU A 5 16.76 6.78 7.35
CA LEU A 5 16.71 5.32 7.51
C LEU A 5 17.08 4.63 6.19
N ALA A 6 16.53 5.07 5.06
CA ALA A 6 16.84 4.51 3.75
C ALA A 6 18.34 4.63 3.42
N SER A 7 18.93 5.81 3.66
CA SER A 7 20.36 6.08 3.44
C SER A 7 21.26 5.18 4.30
N LEU A 8 20.89 4.99 5.57
CA LEU A 8 21.61 4.10 6.48
C LEU A 8 21.60 2.64 5.98
N PHE A 9 20.43 2.14 5.60
CA PHE A 9 20.27 0.77 5.10
C PHE A 9 20.99 0.57 3.77
N LEU A 10 20.89 1.51 2.83
CA LEU A 10 21.58 1.41 1.54
C LEU A 10 23.09 1.37 1.71
N LYS A 11 23.65 2.20 2.60
CA LYS A 11 25.07 2.16 2.93
C LYS A 11 25.48 0.80 3.50
N TYR A 12 24.69 0.23 4.41
CA TYR A 12 24.96 -1.07 4.99
C TYR A 12 24.90 -2.20 3.95
N LEU A 13 23.85 -2.24 3.13
CA LEU A 13 23.64 -3.26 2.11
C LEU A 13 24.67 -3.18 0.97
N SER A 14 25.10 -1.96 0.60
CA SER A 14 26.05 -1.73 -0.49
C SER A 14 27.50 -2.01 -0.11
N ASN A 15 27.84 -1.95 1.18
CA ASN A 15 29.20 -2.20 1.66
C ASN A 15 29.63 -3.68 1.55
N GLY A 16 28.73 -4.57 1.13
CA GLY A 16 29.03 -5.98 0.92
C GLY A 16 29.22 -6.71 2.25
N GLY A 17 28.23 -7.51 2.65
CA GLY A 17 28.27 -8.27 3.88
C GLY A 17 27.42 -9.52 3.84
N ASP A 18 27.64 -10.41 4.81
CA ASP A 18 26.74 -11.50 5.09
C ASP A 18 25.57 -10.96 5.94
N LEU A 19 24.34 -11.14 5.46
CA LEU A 19 23.13 -10.83 6.19
C LEU A 19 22.68 -12.07 6.96
N LEU A 20 22.64 -11.99 8.29
CA LEU A 20 22.03 -13.02 9.11
C LEU A 20 20.54 -12.76 9.22
N ILE A 21 19.73 -13.57 8.55
CA ILE A 21 18.28 -13.60 8.78
C ILE A 21 18.01 -14.83 9.64
N TYR A 22 17.58 -14.60 10.88
CA TYR A 22 17.37 -15.66 11.85
C TYR A 22 18.66 -16.43 12.15
N ASP A 23 18.77 -17.67 11.67
CA ASP A 23 19.90 -18.58 11.86
C ASP A 23 20.62 -18.91 10.53
N VAL A 24 20.21 -18.26 9.44
CA VAL A 24 20.76 -18.49 8.10
C VAL A 24 21.53 -17.25 7.63
N LYS A 25 22.78 -17.46 7.21
CA LYS A 25 23.61 -16.42 6.61
C LYS A 25 23.37 -16.36 5.10
N PHE A 26 23.04 -15.18 4.62
CA PHE A 26 22.86 -14.86 3.20
C PHE A 26 23.99 -13.96 2.73
N ARG A 27 24.48 -14.18 1.52
CA ARG A 27 25.36 -13.23 0.85
C ARG A 27 24.51 -12.30 -0.02
N ILE A 28 24.76 -11.01 0.06
CA ILE A 28 24.13 -10.03 -0.84
C ILE A 28 24.78 -10.17 -2.22
N ASP A 29 24.00 -10.59 -3.21
CA ASP A 29 24.43 -10.73 -4.61
C ASP A 29 24.29 -9.40 -5.38
N ALA A 30 23.14 -8.76 -5.24
CA ALA A 30 22.85 -7.47 -5.87
C ALA A 30 21.89 -6.63 -5.03
N VAL A 31 22.06 -5.31 -5.10
CA VAL A 31 21.13 -4.32 -4.53
C VAL A 31 20.53 -3.52 -5.68
N ARG A 32 19.20 -3.42 -5.72
CA ARG A 32 18.47 -2.59 -6.69
C ARG A 32 17.64 -1.57 -5.92
N VAL A 33 17.72 -0.32 -6.35
CA VAL A 33 17.01 0.79 -5.73
C VAL A 33 16.05 1.39 -6.74
N ARG A 34 14.81 1.59 -6.31
CA ARG A 34 13.79 2.37 -7.03
C ARG A 34 13.30 3.44 -6.06
N SER A 35 13.33 4.68 -6.49
CA SER A 35 12.87 5.84 -5.72
C SER A 35 11.91 6.67 -6.57
N GLU A 36 10.79 7.06 -5.98
CA GLU A 36 9.81 8.00 -6.54
C GLU A 36 9.46 8.98 -5.41
N SER A 37 9.38 10.28 -5.70
CA SER A 37 8.99 11.25 -4.69
C SER A 37 7.47 11.21 -4.46
N TYR A 38 7.02 11.72 -3.31
CA TYR A 38 5.59 11.83 -3.02
C TYR A 38 4.87 12.71 -4.04
N ASP A 39 5.48 13.81 -4.46
CA ASP A 39 4.91 14.70 -5.47
C ASP A 39 4.84 14.02 -6.85
N ASP A 40 5.88 13.26 -7.25
CA ASP A 40 5.84 12.49 -8.51
C ASP A 40 4.71 11.44 -8.52
N ILE A 41 4.44 10.80 -7.37
CA ILE A 41 3.35 9.83 -7.24
C ILE A 41 1.98 10.53 -7.32
N LEU A 42 1.85 11.69 -6.70
CA LEU A 42 0.59 12.43 -6.64
C LEU A 42 0.23 13.07 -7.98
N ASP A 43 1.22 13.64 -8.66
CA ASP A 43 1.05 14.37 -9.93
C ASP A 43 1.28 13.49 -11.18
N GLY A 44 1.72 12.24 -10.99
CA GLY A 44 2.09 11.32 -12.07
C GLY A 44 0.95 10.83 -12.96
N PHE A 45 -0.31 11.13 -12.63
CA PHE A 45 -1.50 10.68 -13.34
C PHE A 45 -2.25 11.84 -14.01
N GLY A 46 -2.12 11.95 -15.33
CA GLY A 46 -2.75 13.02 -16.12
C GLY A 46 -4.24 12.79 -16.42
N GLU A 47 -4.65 11.54 -16.64
CA GLU A 47 -6.03 11.19 -17.01
C GLU A 47 -6.69 10.32 -15.92
N PRO A 48 -8.00 10.49 -15.65
CA PRO A 48 -8.76 9.58 -14.81
C PRO A 48 -8.74 8.15 -15.34
N ALA A 49 -8.76 7.17 -14.45
CA ALA A 49 -8.80 5.76 -14.81
C ALA A 49 -10.20 5.18 -14.54
N ASP A 50 -10.69 4.35 -15.46
CA ASP A 50 -11.92 3.58 -15.26
C ASP A 50 -11.74 2.40 -14.32
N LEU A 51 -10.52 1.83 -14.29
CA LEU A 51 -10.20 0.60 -13.58
C LEU A 51 -8.87 0.72 -12.84
N ILE A 52 -8.83 0.21 -11.60
CA ILE A 52 -7.60 0.05 -10.82
C ILE A 52 -7.50 -1.41 -10.39
N SER A 53 -6.33 -2.03 -10.59
CA SER A 53 -6.07 -3.39 -10.11
C SER A 53 -5.00 -3.41 -9.04
N LEU A 54 -5.29 -4.08 -7.92
CA LEU A 54 -4.33 -4.35 -6.86
C LEU A 54 -4.05 -5.85 -6.76
N ARG A 55 -2.77 -6.19 -6.56
CA ARG A 55 -2.32 -7.56 -6.34
C ARG A 55 -1.64 -7.69 -4.99
N PHE A 56 -2.19 -8.55 -4.14
CA PHE A 56 -1.70 -8.86 -2.81
C PHE A 56 -0.77 -10.07 -2.89
N ILE A 57 0.53 -9.80 -2.91
CA ILE A 57 1.59 -10.82 -3.08
C ILE A 57 1.90 -11.54 -1.77
N THR A 58 1.69 -10.86 -0.63
CA THR A 58 1.86 -11.40 0.73
C THR A 58 0.52 -11.42 1.47
N PRO A 59 0.34 -12.31 2.47
CA PRO A 59 -0.90 -12.36 3.24
C PRO A 59 -1.21 -11.00 3.87
N THR A 60 -2.29 -10.39 3.39
CA THR A 60 -2.70 -9.03 3.76
C THR A 60 -3.99 -9.09 4.57
N TYR A 61 -4.10 -8.26 5.60
CA TYR A 61 -5.36 -8.03 6.29
C TYR A 61 -5.54 -6.54 6.58
N LEU A 62 -6.79 -6.12 6.71
CA LEU A 62 -7.12 -4.74 7.05
C LEU A 62 -7.55 -4.66 8.52
N ALA A 63 -6.99 -3.70 9.24
CA ALA A 63 -7.33 -3.49 10.65
C ALA A 63 -8.76 -2.94 10.79
N VAL A 64 -9.45 -3.34 11.86
CA VAL A 64 -10.75 -2.79 12.26
C VAL A 64 -10.56 -2.03 13.56
N LEU A 65 -10.89 -0.73 13.56
CA LEU A 65 -10.76 0.09 14.75
C LEU A 65 -11.64 -0.48 15.87
N GLY A 66 -11.04 -0.70 17.05
CA GLY A 66 -11.75 -1.19 18.23
C GLY A 66 -12.12 -2.67 18.21
N ALA A 67 -11.58 -3.47 17.28
CA ALA A 67 -11.80 -4.91 17.24
C ALA A 67 -10.50 -5.69 17.06
N ASP A 68 -10.40 -6.83 17.75
CA ASP A 68 -9.27 -7.77 17.61
C ASP A 68 -9.35 -8.58 16.31
N TYR A 69 -10.49 -8.51 15.61
CA TYR A 69 -10.71 -9.23 14.36
C TYR A 69 -10.15 -8.48 13.16
N HIS A 70 -9.57 -9.25 12.24
CA HIS A 70 -9.05 -8.75 10.98
C HIS A 70 -10.13 -8.74 9.89
N TYR A 71 -10.13 -7.70 9.07
CA TYR A 71 -10.98 -7.62 7.89
C TYR A 71 -10.25 -8.26 6.70
N MET A 72 -10.83 -9.34 6.18
CA MET A 72 -10.19 -10.28 5.26
C MET A 72 -10.63 -10.10 3.80
N PHE A 73 -11.20 -8.95 3.46
CA PHE A 73 -11.63 -8.60 2.12
C PHE A 73 -11.09 -7.22 1.73
N PRO A 74 -10.55 -7.01 0.52
CA PRO A 74 -10.04 -5.73 0.08
C PRO A 74 -11.18 -4.80 -0.36
N GLU A 75 -12.01 -4.39 0.59
CA GLU A 75 -13.09 -3.43 0.36
C GLU A 75 -12.50 -2.04 0.04
N PRO A 76 -12.97 -1.34 -1.01
CA PRO A 76 -12.36 -0.10 -1.50
C PRO A 76 -12.15 0.95 -0.42
N VAL A 77 -13.19 1.26 0.38
CA VAL A 77 -13.09 2.29 1.41
C VAL A 77 -12.02 1.91 2.43
N LYS A 78 -12.00 0.67 2.92
CA LYS A 78 -10.97 0.22 3.86
C LYS A 78 -9.56 0.24 3.29
N VAL A 79 -9.38 -0.18 2.04
CA VAL A 79 -8.06 -0.20 1.39
C VAL A 79 -7.55 1.23 1.23
N PHE A 80 -8.32 2.10 0.60
CA PHE A 80 -7.85 3.45 0.28
C PHE A 80 -7.80 4.36 1.51
N MET A 81 -8.65 4.15 2.52
CA MET A 81 -8.54 4.87 3.80
C MET A 81 -7.36 4.38 4.65
N ASN A 82 -6.95 3.11 4.51
CA ASN A 82 -5.68 2.67 5.08
C ASN A 82 -4.49 3.34 4.39
N LEU A 83 -4.53 3.42 3.07
CA LEU A 83 -3.47 4.07 2.26
C LEU A 83 -3.35 5.57 2.55
N ILE A 84 -4.46 6.32 2.63
CA ILE A 84 -4.42 7.75 2.95
C ILE A 84 -3.87 8.02 4.36
N ARG A 85 -4.15 7.12 5.32
CA ARG A 85 -3.59 7.21 6.67
C ARG A 85 -2.07 6.99 6.66
N LEU A 86 -1.60 6.01 5.90
CA LEU A 86 -0.17 5.76 5.71
C LEU A 86 0.50 6.94 5.00
N TRP A 87 -0.13 7.47 3.95
CA TRP A 87 0.33 8.67 3.26
C TRP A 87 0.51 9.84 4.22
N ASN A 88 -0.52 10.20 5.00
CA ASN A 88 -0.43 11.32 5.96
C ASN A 88 0.65 11.12 7.04
N SER A 89 0.94 9.86 7.38
CA SER A 89 1.94 9.51 8.38
C SER A 89 3.37 9.65 7.85
N PHE A 90 3.60 9.40 6.55
CA PHE A 90 4.94 9.26 5.98
C PHE A 90 5.30 10.24 4.86
N SER A 91 4.31 10.93 4.26
CA SER A 91 4.53 11.95 3.24
C SER A 91 5.30 13.14 3.83
N ASP A 92 6.30 13.59 3.08
CA ASP A 92 7.06 14.83 3.29
C ASP A 92 6.48 16.01 2.49
N GLY A 93 5.63 15.73 1.49
CA GLY A 93 4.90 16.71 0.69
C GLY A 93 3.47 16.97 1.18
N ARG A 94 2.51 17.05 0.25
CA ARG A 94 1.09 17.30 0.57
C ARG A 94 0.55 16.22 1.52
N LYS A 95 -0.20 16.66 2.52
CA LYS A 95 -1.02 15.83 3.42
C LYS A 95 -2.48 16.22 3.30
N PHE A 96 -3.36 15.24 3.49
CA PHE A 96 -4.80 15.45 3.47
C PHE A 96 -5.30 15.83 4.86
N THR A 97 -6.07 16.91 4.94
CA THR A 97 -6.77 17.34 6.15
C THR A 97 -7.89 16.38 6.53
N ASP A 98 -8.36 16.42 7.78
CA ASP A 98 -9.48 15.58 8.21
C ASP A 98 -10.76 15.81 7.39
N GLY A 99 -10.97 17.04 6.91
CA GLY A 99 -12.08 17.39 6.02
C GLY A 99 -11.97 16.69 4.67
N GLU A 100 -10.81 16.79 4.01
CA GLU A 100 -10.52 16.10 2.74
C GLU A 100 -10.62 14.59 2.87
N VAL A 101 -10.13 14.02 3.98
CA VAL A 101 -10.22 12.59 4.28
C VAL A 101 -11.69 12.15 4.39
N GLY A 102 -12.55 12.95 5.03
CA GLY A 102 -13.98 12.68 5.12
C GLY A 102 -14.70 12.77 3.77
N GLU A 103 -14.38 13.79 2.97
CA GLU A 103 -14.91 13.94 1.61
C GLU A 103 -14.50 12.78 0.71
N TYR A 104 -13.23 12.39 0.76
CA TYR A 104 -12.69 11.26 0.00
C TYR A 104 -13.35 9.94 0.39
N MET A 105 -13.56 9.69 1.69
CA MET A 105 -14.30 8.51 2.15
C MET A 105 -15.72 8.46 1.57
N GLY A 106 -16.42 9.60 1.57
CA GLY A 106 -17.74 9.74 0.97
C GLY A 106 -17.73 9.57 -0.56
N TRP A 107 -16.67 10.03 -1.22
CA TRP A 107 -16.48 9.83 -2.66
C TRP A 107 -16.23 8.36 -3.00
N LEU A 108 -15.33 7.67 -2.29
CA LEU A 108 -15.03 6.24 -2.49
C LEU A 108 -16.31 5.39 -2.38
N SER A 109 -17.13 5.66 -1.37
CA SER A 109 -18.37 4.91 -1.11
C SER A 109 -19.41 5.05 -2.23
N ARG A 110 -19.32 6.10 -3.07
CA ARG A 110 -20.28 6.39 -4.15
C ARG A 110 -19.74 6.03 -5.53
N ASN A 111 -18.42 6.13 -5.70
CA ASN A 111 -17.79 6.11 -7.01
C ASN A 111 -16.85 4.93 -7.23
N VAL A 112 -16.58 4.09 -6.22
CA VAL A 112 -15.66 2.95 -6.37
C VAL A 112 -16.34 1.63 -6.02
N GLY A 113 -16.38 0.72 -6.98
CA GLY A 113 -16.97 -0.61 -6.85
C GLY A 113 -15.92 -1.72 -6.99
N VAL A 114 -16.19 -2.90 -6.42
CA VAL A 114 -15.40 -4.10 -6.71
C VAL A 114 -15.96 -4.77 -7.96
N LEU A 115 -15.23 -4.71 -9.07
CA LEU A 115 -15.64 -5.30 -10.34
C LEU A 115 -15.43 -6.82 -10.36
N LYS A 116 -14.23 -7.26 -9.99
CA LYS A 116 -13.87 -8.68 -9.95
C LYS A 116 -12.68 -8.92 -9.03
N TYR A 117 -12.59 -10.11 -8.48
CA TYR A 117 -11.47 -10.50 -7.62
C TYR A 117 -11.21 -12.00 -7.71
N ARG A 118 -9.99 -12.39 -7.35
CA ARG A 118 -9.63 -13.76 -7.02
C ARG A 118 -8.74 -13.72 -5.79
N LEU A 119 -9.27 -14.21 -4.68
CA LEU A 119 -8.63 -14.15 -3.37
C LEU A 119 -8.59 -15.53 -2.74
N GLU A 120 -7.55 -15.77 -1.96
CA GLU A 120 -7.38 -16.96 -1.14
C GLU A 120 -6.85 -16.56 0.23
N THR A 121 -7.37 -17.17 1.28
CA THR A 121 -6.84 -16.96 2.64
C THR A 121 -5.60 -17.81 2.82
N THR A 122 -4.50 -17.18 3.22
CA THR A 122 -3.21 -17.83 3.48
C THR A 122 -2.71 -17.46 4.88
N ILE A 123 -1.99 -18.40 5.50
CA ILE A 123 -1.30 -18.16 6.77
C ILE A 123 0.21 -18.14 6.48
N ALA A 124 0.86 -17.03 6.81
CA ALA A 124 2.31 -16.93 6.86
C ALA A 124 2.81 -17.24 8.27
N TYR A 125 3.82 -18.09 8.36
CA TYR A 125 4.47 -18.47 9.62
C TYR A 125 5.83 -17.75 9.72
N MET A 126 6.03 -17.03 10.82
CA MET A 126 7.25 -16.31 11.18
C MET A 126 7.74 -16.85 12.52
N ARG A 127 8.30 -18.07 12.49
CA ARG A 127 8.64 -18.88 13.68
C ARG A 127 7.41 -19.09 14.58
N GLU A 128 7.36 -18.39 15.71
CA GLU A 128 6.28 -18.51 16.72
C GLU A 128 5.08 -17.61 16.39
N LYS A 129 5.24 -16.62 15.51
CA LYS A 129 4.16 -15.73 15.09
C LYS A 129 3.53 -16.25 13.81
N LYS A 130 2.21 -16.13 13.70
CA LYS A 130 1.47 -16.37 12.46
C LYS A 130 0.72 -15.11 12.06
N ALA A 131 0.68 -14.83 10.77
CA ALA A 131 -0.15 -13.79 10.19
C ALA A 131 -1.11 -14.45 9.21
N THR A 132 -2.41 -14.29 9.45
CA THR A 132 -3.47 -14.75 8.55
C THR A 132 -3.92 -13.57 7.72
N GLY A 133 -3.94 -13.72 6.40
CA GLY A 133 -4.35 -12.68 5.46
C GLY A 133 -4.86 -13.26 4.16
N PHE A 134 -5.43 -12.43 3.30
CA PHE A 134 -5.74 -12.80 1.92
C PHE A 134 -4.55 -12.53 1.00
N VAL A 135 -4.41 -13.36 -0.04
CA VAL A 135 -3.52 -13.15 -1.20
C VAL A 135 -4.36 -13.21 -2.47
N GLY A 136 -3.84 -12.66 -3.57
CA GLY A 136 -4.51 -12.69 -4.86
C GLY A 136 -4.64 -11.31 -5.48
N TRP A 137 -5.75 -11.03 -6.15
CA TRP A 137 -5.97 -9.75 -6.81
C TRP A 137 -7.43 -9.29 -6.77
N VAL A 138 -7.60 -7.98 -6.89
CA VAL A 138 -8.88 -7.29 -7.02
C VAL A 138 -8.78 -6.26 -8.15
N VAL A 139 -9.89 -6.04 -8.84
CA VAL A 139 -10.08 -4.93 -9.77
C VAL A 139 -11.24 -4.10 -9.27
N TYR A 140 -10.99 -2.81 -9.09
CA TYR A 140 -11.98 -1.80 -8.79
C TYR A 140 -12.40 -1.07 -10.06
N GLU A 141 -13.67 -0.73 -10.15
CA GLU A 141 -14.20 0.22 -11.14
C GLU A 141 -14.40 1.59 -10.50
N LEU A 142 -14.10 2.65 -11.25
CA LEU A 142 -14.21 4.03 -10.80
C LEU A 142 -15.23 4.75 -11.70
N GLY A 143 -16.29 5.28 -11.10
CA GLY A 143 -17.43 5.87 -11.83
C GLY A 143 -17.35 7.40 -12.02
N ALA A 144 -16.29 8.06 -11.55
CA ALA A 144 -16.14 9.50 -11.63
C ALA A 144 -14.76 9.90 -12.18
N GLU A 145 -14.73 10.91 -13.05
CA GLU A 145 -13.55 11.42 -13.76
C GLU A 145 -13.02 12.73 -13.13
N ASP A 146 -12.89 12.76 -11.80
CA ASP A 146 -12.50 13.94 -11.04
C ASP A 146 -11.11 13.82 -10.38
N GLU A 147 -10.76 14.78 -9.52
CA GLU A 147 -9.49 14.77 -8.80
C GLU A 147 -9.36 13.57 -7.85
N TRP A 148 -10.45 13.12 -7.24
CA TRP A 148 -10.42 11.98 -6.33
C TRP A 148 -10.07 10.69 -7.06
N ASN A 149 -10.47 10.54 -8.32
CA ASN A 149 -10.02 9.45 -9.18
C ASN A 149 -8.48 9.42 -9.30
N ARG A 150 -7.87 10.56 -9.66
CA ARG A 150 -6.42 10.68 -9.77
C ARG A 150 -5.72 10.41 -8.43
N ILE A 151 -6.29 10.89 -7.33
CA ILE A 151 -5.80 10.59 -5.97
C ILE A 151 -5.90 9.09 -5.66
N THR A 152 -6.97 8.40 -6.07
CA THR A 152 -7.09 6.94 -5.93
C THR A 152 -6.02 6.21 -6.73
N GLN A 153 -5.67 6.68 -7.94
CA GLN A 153 -4.55 6.14 -8.72
C GLN A 153 -3.20 6.35 -8.02
N ALA A 154 -2.94 7.57 -7.52
CA ALA A 154 -1.75 7.88 -6.76
C ALA A 154 -1.62 7.00 -5.50
N LEU A 155 -2.71 6.81 -4.75
CA LEU A 155 -2.72 5.93 -3.58
C LEU A 155 -2.53 4.45 -3.95
N ALA A 156 -3.12 3.99 -5.06
CA ALA A 156 -2.89 2.64 -5.57
C ALA A 156 -1.42 2.43 -5.96
N LYS A 157 -0.77 3.46 -6.52
CA LYS A 157 0.65 3.45 -6.83
C LYS A 157 1.51 3.45 -5.56
N PHE A 158 1.15 4.28 -4.59
CA PHE A 158 1.80 4.35 -3.28
C PHE A 158 1.77 3.00 -2.54
N ALA A 159 0.73 2.18 -2.75
CA ALA A 159 0.65 0.84 -2.17
C ALA A 159 1.81 -0.10 -2.56
N GLU A 160 2.57 0.19 -3.64
CA GLU A 160 3.80 -0.56 -3.98
C GLU A 160 4.93 -0.33 -2.96
N TYR A 161 4.88 0.77 -2.20
CA TYR A 161 5.94 1.23 -1.30
C TYR A 161 5.54 1.18 0.18
N SER A 162 4.24 1.24 0.49
CA SER A 162 3.69 1.40 1.84
C SER A 162 3.59 0.12 2.65
#